data_AF-A0A7C5B9Y2-F1
#
_entry.id   AF-A0A7C5B9Y2-F1
#
_cell.length_a   1.000
_cell.length_b   1.000
_cell.length_c   1.000
_cell.angle_alpha   90.00
_cell.angle_beta   90.00
_cell.angle_gamma   90.00
#
_symmetry.space_group_name_H-M   'P 1'
#
loop_
_entity.id
_entity.type
_entity.pdbx_description
1 polymer ?
#
loop_
_entity_poly.entity_id
_entity_poly.type
_entity_poly.pdbx_seq_one_letter_code
_entity_poly.pdbx_strand_id
1 'polypeptide(L)'
;MRVVYFDELHEESSKISGEEHYGHSYLANMLRTNGYEVKKLTSFEELGNEKEDLSGKILVISFPMKEFSSEEIKKIHNFIENGGGLLVLGEWGKISKPIRAINSITNSFGIKFNYDIVLDNKNNFKPNELPENVIRDASSLPKYIRINRFEKHKINLGINEIGYFSGCTLTHLTGAGLASVLFRSSPTSTREIFENDKFENDKNSKSKIETGGNYALAYGLERGKGRIVCMGDHSLFTNGFIKIKDNERFAMNVFSWLGNAENAEIPEVVEVETERGKIDDKKKEINVQSISKNEVTEIRKGITTVVFDEGHGEPSKIDDDEPFGYYKMAWYLKKKGYKVENYTGNDICELLRKKKDIVLVVSFPFRRFSEEEVNCIKEFVNEGGGLWLLGEWDAKTGRRNAVNTISRAFGVEFNIDTVVDYANVVGPDEEGKEVTSDMPVDRIERARYVKINILRQHGISKGIKELHYMAGCSLSFKPESGVVAMGLSSDTSFADLDGDAKLDEDEYKDNLCVFAIQEYGKGRIAYLGDHGLIMNNAISRADNRQFGYNVIRWLGKDIEEGAPRRLKK
;
A
#
# COMPACT_ATOMS: atom_id res chain seq x y z
N MET A 1 19.39 5.76 7.35
CA MET A 1 18.23 6.67 7.43
C MET A 1 17.85 7.04 6.00
N ARG A 2 16.56 6.98 5.62
CA ARG A 2 16.14 7.27 4.25
C ARG A 2 15.83 8.76 4.13
N VAL A 3 16.54 9.48 3.27
CA VAL A 3 16.40 10.94 3.12
C VAL A 3 16.09 11.26 1.67
N VAL A 4 15.10 12.10 1.42
CA VAL A 4 14.74 12.57 0.07
C VAL A 4 14.95 14.08 0.02
N TYR A 5 15.88 14.51 -0.82
CA TYR A 5 16.13 15.91 -1.13
C TYR A 5 15.38 16.28 -2.40
N PHE A 6 14.53 17.30 -2.32
CA PHE A 6 13.93 17.94 -3.49
C PHE A 6 14.75 19.16 -3.85
N ASP A 7 15.22 19.23 -5.09
CA ASP A 7 15.82 20.44 -5.61
C ASP A 7 14.74 21.53 -5.73
N GLU A 8 15.04 22.69 -5.16
CA GLU A 8 14.26 23.93 -5.30
C GLU A 8 15.18 25.14 -5.54
N LEU A 9 16.46 24.90 -5.87
CA LEU A 9 17.48 25.93 -6.13
C LEU A 9 17.41 26.41 -7.59
N HIS A 10 16.87 25.58 -8.49
CA HIS A 10 16.81 25.84 -9.92
C HIS A 10 15.43 26.32 -10.38
N GLU A 11 14.66 26.93 -9.47
CA GLU A 11 13.30 27.46 -9.73
C GLU A 11 12.34 26.39 -10.27
N GLU A 12 12.41 25.19 -9.70
CA GLU A 12 11.49 24.09 -9.96
C GLU A 12 10.04 24.56 -9.87
N SER A 13 9.23 24.11 -10.83
CA SER A 13 7.82 24.47 -10.93
C SER A 13 7.00 24.03 -9.71
N SER A 14 7.44 22.97 -9.04
CA SER A 14 6.68 22.24 -8.03
C SER A 14 7.46 22.15 -6.72
N LYS A 15 6.92 22.75 -5.66
CA LYS A 15 7.58 22.83 -4.33
C LYS A 15 7.02 21.80 -3.35
N ILE A 16 7.85 21.32 -2.42
CA ILE A 16 7.42 20.36 -1.39
C ILE A 16 6.46 20.97 -0.36
N SER A 17 6.41 22.30 -0.26
CA SER A 17 5.43 23.03 0.53
C SER A 17 4.26 23.56 -0.30
N GLY A 18 4.25 23.32 -1.61
CA GLY A 18 3.20 23.78 -2.52
C GLY A 18 1.95 22.92 -2.38
N GLU A 19 0.85 23.54 -1.96
CA GLU A 19 -0.48 22.91 -1.82
C GLU A 19 -1.34 23.07 -3.08
N GLU A 20 -0.91 23.92 -4.02
CA GLU A 20 -1.54 24.09 -5.31
C GLU A 20 -1.54 22.81 -6.15
N HIS A 21 -2.33 22.79 -7.22
CA HIS A 21 -2.51 21.62 -8.09
C HIS A 21 -1.19 21.02 -8.60
N TYR A 22 -0.23 21.86 -8.97
CA TYR A 22 1.09 21.45 -9.46
C TYR A 22 2.16 21.39 -8.34
N GLY A 23 1.77 21.49 -7.07
CA GLY A 23 2.68 21.36 -5.93
C GLY A 23 3.02 19.90 -5.58
N HIS A 24 3.97 19.70 -4.66
CA HIS A 24 4.41 18.38 -4.18
C HIS A 24 4.10 18.12 -2.70
N SER A 25 3.27 18.93 -2.03
CA SER A 25 2.99 18.75 -0.60
C SER A 25 2.40 17.37 -0.27
N TYR A 26 1.53 16.83 -1.13
CA TYR A 26 0.96 15.49 -0.95
C TYR A 26 2.04 14.41 -1.05
N LEU A 27 2.85 14.43 -2.12
CA LEU A 27 3.98 13.50 -2.29
C LEU A 27 4.95 13.57 -1.11
N ALA A 28 5.29 14.78 -0.66
CA ALA A 28 6.19 14.99 0.46
C ALA A 28 5.62 14.41 1.75
N ASN A 29 4.32 14.62 2.03
CA ASN A 29 3.66 14.05 3.19
C ASN A 29 3.58 12.52 3.12
N MET A 30 3.20 12.00 1.96
CA MET A 30 3.17 10.58 1.65
C MET A 30 4.52 9.91 1.92
N LEU A 31 5.63 10.50 1.48
CA LEU A 31 6.98 9.99 1.77
C LEU A 31 7.30 10.04 3.28
N ARG A 32 6.92 11.12 3.99
CA ARG A 32 7.13 11.25 5.45
C ARG A 32 6.39 10.19 6.25
N THR A 33 5.10 10.00 5.98
CA THR A 33 4.28 8.94 6.59
C THR A 33 4.87 7.56 6.40
N ASN A 34 5.65 7.41 5.32
CA ASN A 34 6.28 6.17 4.91
C ASN A 34 7.76 6.05 5.31
N GLY A 35 8.17 6.83 6.32
CA GLY A 35 9.46 6.69 7.00
C GLY A 35 10.64 7.35 6.28
N TYR A 36 10.39 8.18 5.28
CA TYR A 36 11.42 9.04 4.67
C TYR A 36 11.50 10.38 5.41
N GLU A 37 12.71 10.87 5.59
CA GLU A 37 12.94 12.27 5.93
C GLU A 37 12.92 13.09 4.62
N VAL A 38 11.97 14.00 4.46
CA VAL A 38 11.84 14.81 3.22
C VAL A 38 12.33 16.23 3.46
N LYS A 39 13.34 16.65 2.70
CA LYS A 39 14.03 17.94 2.81
C LYS A 39 13.98 18.70 1.48
N LYS A 40 13.88 20.02 1.60
CA LYS A 40 14.29 20.93 0.53
C LYS A 40 15.81 20.97 0.50
N LEU A 41 16.41 20.83 -0.68
CA LEU A 41 17.84 21.03 -0.87
C LEU A 41 18.16 22.53 -0.78
N THR A 42 19.06 22.93 0.11
CA THR A 42 19.53 24.33 0.21
C THR A 42 20.94 24.51 -0.35
N SER A 43 21.70 23.43 -0.45
CA SER A 43 23.00 23.37 -1.13
C SER A 43 23.32 21.94 -1.57
N PHE A 44 23.98 21.79 -2.72
CA PHE A 44 24.49 20.48 -3.18
C PHE A 44 25.56 19.87 -2.27
N GLU A 45 26.10 20.62 -1.30
CA GLU A 45 26.97 20.04 -0.26
C GLU A 45 26.21 19.09 0.69
N GLU A 46 24.88 19.23 0.81
CA GLU A 46 24.06 18.38 1.68
C GLU A 46 23.90 16.94 1.18
N LEU A 47 24.26 16.69 -0.08
CA LEU A 47 24.22 15.36 -0.69
C LEU A 47 25.27 14.42 -0.10
N GLY A 48 26.28 14.95 0.58
CA GLY A 48 27.38 14.21 1.18
C GLY A 48 28.63 14.22 0.29
N ASN A 49 29.71 13.62 0.79
CA ASN A 49 30.99 13.57 0.09
C ASN A 49 31.31 12.18 -0.47
N GLU A 50 32.34 12.12 -1.31
CA GLU A 50 32.80 10.93 -2.04
C GLU A 50 33.32 9.77 -1.18
N LYS A 51 33.44 9.94 0.15
CA LYS A 51 33.87 8.89 1.08
C LYS A 51 32.70 8.25 1.84
N GLU A 52 31.50 8.79 1.71
CA GLU A 52 30.30 8.31 2.40
C GLU A 52 29.57 7.23 1.57
N ASP A 53 28.92 6.28 2.25
CA ASP A 53 27.88 5.46 1.64
C ASP A 53 26.58 6.26 1.62
N LEU A 54 26.10 6.56 0.41
CA LEU A 54 24.93 7.42 0.19
C LEU A 54 23.66 6.59 -0.07
N SER A 55 23.72 5.28 0.14
CA SER A 55 22.57 4.38 0.06
C SER A 55 21.42 4.84 0.97
N GLY A 56 20.22 4.90 0.40
CA GLY A 56 19.03 5.40 1.10
C GLY A 56 18.81 6.92 1.00
N LYS A 57 19.76 7.69 0.44
CA LYS A 57 19.54 9.08 0.07
C LYS A 57 19.03 9.18 -1.37
N ILE A 58 18.07 10.06 -1.62
CA ILE A 58 17.47 10.28 -2.93
C ILE A 58 17.49 11.77 -3.24
N LEU A 59 17.88 12.14 -4.46
CA LEU A 59 17.73 13.48 -5.02
C LEU A 59 16.61 13.48 -6.06
N VAL A 60 15.68 14.43 -5.95
CA VAL A 60 14.60 14.65 -6.91
C VAL A 60 14.85 15.98 -7.63
N ILE A 61 14.98 15.90 -8.95
CA ILE A 61 15.06 17.05 -9.85
C ILE A 61 13.78 17.05 -10.68
N SER A 62 12.88 17.99 -10.39
CA SER A 62 11.55 18.03 -11.01
C SER A 62 11.36 19.31 -11.81
N PHE A 63 11.48 19.19 -13.14
CA PHE A 63 11.24 20.28 -14.08
C PHE A 63 11.97 21.60 -13.71
N PRO A 64 13.31 21.60 -13.64
CA PRO A 64 14.11 22.76 -13.22
C PRO A 64 14.09 23.86 -14.29
N MET A 65 13.97 25.12 -13.89
CA MET A 65 13.90 26.27 -14.81
C MET A 65 15.26 26.93 -15.09
N LYS A 66 16.31 26.51 -14.38
CA LYS A 66 17.70 26.98 -14.54
C LYS A 66 18.66 25.85 -14.92
N GLU A 67 19.76 26.23 -15.56
CA GLU A 67 20.86 25.30 -15.85
C GLU A 67 21.70 25.01 -14.61
N PHE A 68 22.23 23.79 -14.53
CA PHE A 68 23.16 23.36 -13.50
C PHE A 68 24.59 23.74 -13.88
N SER A 69 25.37 24.19 -12.89
CA SER A 69 26.81 24.40 -13.04
C SER A 69 27.56 23.07 -13.19
N SER A 70 28.77 23.11 -13.76
CA SER A 70 29.62 21.93 -13.87
C SER A 70 29.97 21.31 -12.52
N GLU A 71 30.04 22.11 -11.45
CA GLU A 71 30.32 21.63 -10.10
C GLU A 71 29.12 20.88 -9.50
N GLU A 72 27.89 21.39 -9.70
CA GLU A 72 26.66 20.70 -9.28
C GLU A 72 26.49 19.38 -10.03
N ILE A 73 26.71 19.38 -11.35
CA ILE A 73 26.68 18.15 -12.16
C ILE A 73 27.68 17.13 -11.61
N LYS A 74 28.91 17.55 -11.31
CA LYS A 74 29.94 16.68 -10.72
C LYS A 74 29.51 16.11 -9.36
N LYS A 75 28.86 16.90 -8.52
CA LYS A 75 28.31 16.42 -7.23
C LYS A 75 27.19 15.41 -7.41
N ILE A 76 26.30 15.61 -8.38
CA ILE A 76 25.25 14.62 -8.72
C ILE A 76 25.88 13.31 -9.19
N HIS A 77 26.92 13.37 -10.04
CA HIS A 77 27.67 12.18 -10.46
C HIS A 77 28.27 11.44 -9.26
N ASN A 78 28.99 12.15 -8.40
CA ASN A 78 29.59 11.56 -7.21
C ASN A 78 28.53 10.97 -6.26
N PHE A 79 27.38 11.64 -6.12
CA PHE A 79 26.26 11.16 -5.30
C PHE A 79 25.75 9.80 -5.79
N ILE A 80 25.56 9.63 -7.09
CA ILE A 80 25.10 8.37 -7.69
C ILE A 80 26.17 7.28 -7.58
N GLU A 81 27.42 7.59 -7.93
CA GLU A 81 28.52 6.59 -7.88
C GLU A 81 28.68 5.99 -6.47
N ASN A 82 28.38 6.78 -5.43
CA ASN A 82 28.46 6.38 -4.03
C ASN A 82 27.16 5.85 -3.41
N GLY A 83 26.14 5.52 -4.22
CA GLY A 83 24.95 4.79 -3.77
C GLY A 83 23.67 5.60 -3.66
N GLY A 84 23.71 6.89 -3.98
CA GLY A 84 22.53 7.75 -4.01
C GLY A 84 21.56 7.41 -5.15
N GLY A 85 20.28 7.65 -4.92
CA GLY A 85 19.22 7.52 -5.92
C GLY A 85 18.88 8.86 -6.59
N LEU A 86 18.78 8.92 -7.92
CA LEU A 86 18.37 10.13 -8.65
C LEU A 86 17.02 9.91 -9.34
N LEU A 87 16.04 10.76 -9.04
CA LEU A 87 14.79 10.90 -9.80
C LEU A 87 14.85 12.19 -10.64
N VAL A 88 14.67 12.06 -11.96
CA VAL A 88 14.59 13.20 -12.88
C VAL A 88 13.25 13.18 -13.60
N LEU A 89 12.48 14.26 -13.44
CA LEU A 89 11.18 14.44 -14.06
C LEU A 89 11.22 15.57 -15.11
N GLY A 90 10.80 15.24 -16.32
CA GLY A 90 10.65 16.18 -17.44
C GLY A 90 9.20 16.65 -17.60
N GLU A 91 8.90 17.30 -18.72
CA GLU A 91 7.53 17.66 -19.11
C GLU A 91 7.50 17.83 -20.64
N TRP A 92 6.43 18.38 -21.20
CA TRP A 92 6.36 18.73 -22.63
C TRP A 92 7.55 19.54 -23.13
N GLY A 93 8.07 19.14 -24.29
CA GLY A 93 9.27 19.69 -24.90
C GLY A 93 9.17 21.10 -25.47
N LYS A 94 7.98 21.74 -25.43
CA LYS A 94 7.80 23.12 -25.91
C LYS A 94 8.52 24.13 -25.02
N ILE A 95 8.69 23.82 -23.74
CA ILE A 95 9.50 24.61 -22.81
C ILE A 95 10.91 24.02 -22.86
N SER A 96 11.77 24.59 -23.70
CA SER A 96 13.08 24.00 -24.01
C SER A 96 14.11 24.12 -22.88
N LYS A 97 14.01 25.13 -22.01
CA LYS A 97 14.98 25.36 -20.93
C LYS A 97 15.04 24.20 -19.91
N PRO A 98 13.93 23.71 -19.34
CA PRO A 98 13.99 22.59 -18.41
C PRO A 98 14.50 21.29 -19.04
N ILE A 99 14.08 21.00 -20.27
CA ILE A 99 14.57 19.83 -21.02
C ILE A 99 16.08 19.93 -21.28
N ARG A 100 16.60 21.12 -21.58
CA ARG A 100 18.05 21.35 -21.71
C ARG A 100 18.77 21.18 -20.38
N ALA A 101 18.23 21.70 -19.29
CA ALA A 101 18.81 21.60 -17.95
C ALA A 101 18.92 20.13 -17.49
N ILE A 102 17.83 19.34 -17.57
CA ILE A 102 17.88 17.92 -17.19
C ILE A 102 18.79 17.10 -18.12
N ASN A 103 18.81 17.40 -19.43
CA ASN A 103 19.69 16.72 -20.38
C ASN A 103 21.18 17.02 -20.14
N SER A 104 21.54 18.15 -19.50
CA SER A 104 22.92 18.44 -19.10
C SER A 104 23.45 17.43 -18.08
N ILE A 105 22.55 16.82 -17.31
CA ILE A 105 22.82 15.74 -16.35
C ILE A 105 22.66 14.38 -17.04
N THR A 106 21.50 14.10 -17.62
CA THR A 106 21.08 12.74 -17.97
C THR A 106 21.77 12.17 -19.21
N ASN A 107 22.25 13.02 -20.13
CA ASN A 107 22.94 12.57 -21.34
C ASN A 107 24.21 11.79 -21.00
N SER A 108 24.94 12.18 -19.95
CA SER A 108 26.14 11.48 -19.48
C SER A 108 25.85 10.05 -19.02
N PHE A 109 24.63 9.80 -18.53
CA PHE A 109 24.15 8.47 -18.12
C PHE A 109 23.52 7.67 -19.26
N GLY A 110 23.30 8.31 -20.42
CA GLY A 110 22.77 7.70 -21.62
C GLY A 110 21.29 7.94 -21.88
N ILE A 111 20.63 8.83 -21.16
CA ILE A 111 19.20 9.11 -21.31
C ILE A 111 19.00 10.54 -21.76
N LYS A 112 18.28 10.72 -22.87
CA LYS A 112 17.90 12.01 -23.42
C LYS A 112 16.39 12.19 -23.35
N PHE A 113 15.95 13.30 -22.76
CA PHE A 113 14.59 13.80 -22.85
C PHE A 113 14.42 14.51 -24.20
N ASN A 114 13.42 14.10 -24.97
CA ASN A 114 13.18 14.66 -26.28
C ASN A 114 12.35 15.94 -26.18
N TYR A 115 12.48 16.79 -27.20
CA TYR A 115 11.72 18.04 -27.30
C TYR A 115 10.42 17.76 -28.04
N ASP A 116 9.57 16.95 -27.41
CA ASP A 116 8.29 16.55 -27.95
C ASP A 116 7.22 16.47 -26.85
N ILE A 117 5.98 16.22 -27.26
CA ILE A 117 4.87 15.89 -26.37
C ILE A 117 4.16 14.65 -26.90
N VAL A 118 3.73 13.78 -26.00
CA VAL A 118 2.97 12.58 -26.35
C VAL A 118 1.48 12.83 -26.27
N LEU A 119 0.77 12.42 -27.32
CA LEU A 119 -0.65 12.62 -27.54
C LEU A 119 -1.28 11.27 -27.90
N ASP A 120 -2.52 11.01 -27.50
CA ASP A 120 -3.22 9.79 -27.91
C ASP A 120 -4.73 10.05 -28.01
N ASN A 121 -5.34 9.73 -29.15
CA ASN A 121 -6.78 9.92 -29.36
C ASN A 121 -7.64 8.72 -28.91
N LYS A 122 -7.01 7.56 -28.67
CA LYS A 122 -7.68 6.33 -28.24
C LYS A 122 -7.45 6.06 -26.75
N ASN A 123 -6.19 6.10 -26.30
CA ASN A 123 -5.78 5.81 -24.92
C ASN A 123 -5.53 7.09 -24.14
N ASN A 124 -6.59 7.88 -23.93
CA ASN A 124 -6.57 9.11 -23.15
C ASN A 124 -7.63 9.11 -22.05
N PHE A 125 -7.45 10.02 -21.10
CA PHE A 125 -8.50 10.37 -20.17
C PHE A 125 -9.53 11.27 -20.84
N LYS A 126 -10.80 10.96 -20.61
CA LYS A 126 -11.91 11.84 -20.99
C LYS A 126 -12.06 12.96 -19.96
N PRO A 127 -12.63 14.12 -20.36
CA PRO A 127 -12.74 15.26 -19.47
C PRO A 127 -13.49 15.01 -18.15
N ASN A 128 -14.40 14.03 -18.12
CA ASN A 128 -15.15 13.62 -16.93
C ASN A 128 -14.41 12.61 -16.05
N GLU A 129 -13.24 12.14 -16.47
CA GLU A 129 -12.39 11.19 -15.73
C GLU A 129 -11.21 11.90 -15.04
N LEU A 130 -11.14 13.22 -15.16
CA LEU A 130 -10.11 14.06 -14.58
C LEU A 130 -10.74 15.06 -13.60
N PRO A 131 -10.02 15.48 -12.56
CA PRO A 131 -10.49 16.50 -11.63
C PRO A 131 -10.96 17.79 -12.32
N GLU A 132 -12.00 18.44 -11.81
CA GLU A 132 -12.61 19.64 -12.41
C GLU A 132 -11.62 20.82 -12.55
N ASN A 133 -10.60 20.87 -11.69
CA ASN A 133 -9.56 21.90 -11.65
C ASN A 133 -8.41 21.67 -12.64
N VAL A 134 -8.45 20.61 -13.47
CA VAL A 134 -7.43 20.41 -14.51
C VAL A 134 -7.61 21.48 -15.60
N ILE A 135 -6.61 22.34 -15.75
CA ILE A 135 -6.59 23.38 -16.79
C ILE A 135 -6.63 22.70 -18.15
N ARG A 136 -7.75 22.89 -18.85
CA ARG A 136 -7.99 22.32 -20.18
C ARG A 136 -7.37 23.24 -21.22
N ASP A 137 -6.31 22.77 -21.86
CA ASP A 137 -5.79 23.42 -23.05
C ASP A 137 -6.65 23.01 -24.26
N ALA A 138 -6.88 23.93 -25.18
CA ALA A 138 -7.68 23.73 -26.38
C ALA A 138 -6.90 22.97 -27.48
N SER A 139 -6.05 22.02 -27.10
CA SER A 139 -5.27 21.23 -28.04
C SER A 139 -6.19 20.32 -28.87
N SER A 140 -5.91 20.20 -30.17
CA SER A 140 -6.71 19.39 -31.10
C SER A 140 -6.62 17.88 -30.83
N LEU A 141 -5.64 17.45 -30.04
CA LEU A 141 -5.46 16.06 -29.61
C LEU A 141 -5.26 15.97 -28.08
N PRO A 142 -5.75 14.91 -27.42
CA PRO A 142 -5.59 14.73 -25.98
C PRO A 142 -4.13 14.47 -25.59
N LYS A 143 -3.62 15.28 -24.65
CA LYS A 143 -2.26 15.18 -24.08
C LYS A 143 -2.19 14.44 -22.74
N TYR A 144 -3.33 14.09 -22.18
CA TYR A 144 -3.46 13.32 -20.95
C TYR A 144 -3.75 11.87 -21.33
N ILE A 145 -2.70 11.06 -21.41
CA ILE A 145 -2.74 9.70 -21.93
C ILE A 145 -2.70 8.66 -20.81
N ARG A 146 -3.23 7.48 -21.09
CA ARG A 146 -3.18 6.33 -20.19
C ARG A 146 -2.00 5.45 -20.56
N ILE A 147 -1.27 5.01 -19.54
CA ILE A 147 -0.17 4.06 -19.69
C ILE A 147 -0.57 2.77 -18.98
N ASN A 148 -0.74 1.71 -19.78
CA ASN A 148 -1.04 0.35 -19.30
C ASN A 148 -0.04 -0.67 -19.86
N ARG A 149 1.09 -0.19 -20.41
CA ARG A 149 2.15 -1.00 -21.01
C ARG A 149 3.44 -0.81 -20.26
N PHE A 150 3.61 -1.63 -19.24
CA PHE A 150 4.77 -1.66 -18.37
C PHE A 150 5.72 -2.78 -18.81
N GLU A 151 7.00 -2.47 -18.86
CA GLU A 151 8.04 -3.47 -19.04
C GLU A 151 8.29 -4.21 -17.72
N LYS A 152 8.92 -5.38 -17.77
CA LYS A 152 9.24 -6.14 -16.54
C LYS A 152 10.28 -5.38 -15.71
N HIS A 153 9.85 -4.76 -14.61
CA HIS A 153 10.73 -4.08 -13.68
C HIS A 153 10.15 -4.07 -12.27
N LYS A 154 11.00 -4.03 -11.22
CA LYS A 154 10.54 -3.99 -9.81
C LYS A 154 9.65 -2.78 -9.53
N ILE A 155 9.90 -1.66 -10.20
CA ILE A 155 9.10 -0.42 -10.09
C ILE A 155 7.66 -0.61 -10.59
N ASN A 156 7.41 -1.56 -11.49
CA ASN A 156 6.09 -1.76 -12.09
C ASN A 156 5.26 -2.81 -11.35
N LEU A 157 5.69 -3.27 -10.17
CA LEU A 157 4.99 -4.31 -9.43
C LEU A 157 3.63 -3.80 -8.93
N GLY A 158 2.57 -4.45 -9.42
CA GLY A 158 1.18 -4.15 -9.09
C GLY A 158 0.67 -2.83 -9.67
N ILE A 159 1.31 -2.35 -10.75
CA ILE A 159 0.87 -1.20 -11.51
C ILE A 159 0.11 -1.72 -12.73
N ASN A 160 -1.16 -1.37 -12.84
CA ASN A 160 -2.06 -1.74 -13.93
C ASN A 160 -2.21 -0.58 -14.93
N GLU A 161 -2.37 0.63 -14.41
CA GLU A 161 -2.51 1.84 -15.23
C GLU A 161 -1.99 3.07 -14.49
N ILE A 162 -1.20 3.90 -15.16
CA ILE A 162 -0.82 5.24 -14.69
C ILE A 162 -1.29 6.30 -15.68
N GLY A 163 -1.53 7.51 -15.19
CA GLY A 163 -1.77 8.66 -16.04
C GLY A 163 -0.48 9.40 -16.39
N TYR A 164 -0.40 9.89 -17.63
CA TYR A 164 0.74 10.64 -18.16
C TYR A 164 0.24 11.95 -18.78
N PHE A 165 0.56 13.09 -18.17
CA PHE A 165 -0.12 14.37 -18.31
C PHE A 165 0.73 15.43 -19.00
N SER A 166 0.86 15.32 -20.33
CA SER A 166 1.65 16.22 -21.20
C SER A 166 3.16 15.93 -21.27
N GLY A 167 3.64 14.79 -20.79
CA GLY A 167 5.07 14.52 -20.84
C GLY A 167 5.68 14.31 -22.23
N CYS A 168 7.01 14.34 -22.28
CA CYS A 168 7.82 14.06 -23.47
C CYS A 168 8.21 12.57 -23.60
N THR A 169 8.78 12.18 -24.73
CA THR A 169 9.41 10.86 -24.91
C THR A 169 10.88 10.89 -24.51
N LEU A 170 11.44 9.72 -24.19
CA LEU A 170 12.85 9.55 -23.84
C LEU A 170 13.57 8.67 -24.87
N THR A 171 14.84 8.98 -25.10
CA THR A 171 15.75 8.23 -25.97
C THR A 171 16.93 7.69 -25.17
N HIS A 172 17.22 6.40 -25.31
CA HIS A 172 18.50 5.83 -24.87
C HIS A 172 19.57 6.09 -25.93
N LEU A 173 20.67 6.73 -25.54
CA LEU A 173 21.74 7.13 -26.45
C LEU A 173 22.62 5.94 -26.83
N THR A 174 22.89 5.79 -28.13
CA THR A 174 23.73 4.71 -28.66
C THR A 174 25.11 4.71 -28.01
N GLY A 175 25.56 3.53 -27.55
CA GLY A 175 26.86 3.38 -26.88
C GLY A 175 26.85 3.71 -25.39
N ALA A 176 25.72 4.17 -24.84
CA ALA A 176 25.56 4.26 -23.40
C ALA A 176 25.30 2.88 -22.77
N GLY A 177 25.80 2.67 -21.55
CA GLY A 177 25.59 1.41 -20.80
C GLY A 177 24.12 1.07 -20.58
N LEU A 178 23.85 -0.10 -20.01
CA LEU A 178 22.50 -0.65 -19.84
C LEU A 178 21.52 0.33 -19.16
N ALA A 179 20.31 0.42 -19.70
CA ALA A 179 19.14 1.09 -19.14
C ALA A 179 17.89 0.28 -19.48
N SER A 180 17.00 0.11 -18.51
CA SER A 180 15.72 -0.58 -18.68
C SER A 180 14.62 0.43 -18.95
N VAL A 181 13.86 0.23 -20.03
CA VAL A 181 12.60 0.96 -20.19
C VAL A 181 11.65 0.51 -19.08
N LEU A 182 10.98 1.46 -18.42
CA LEU A 182 9.98 1.15 -17.39
C LEU A 182 8.59 1.03 -18.01
N PHE A 183 8.21 1.97 -18.86
CA PHE A 183 6.92 1.93 -19.56
C PHE A 183 6.97 2.70 -20.87
N ARG A 184 5.99 2.39 -21.72
CA ARG A 184 5.86 2.95 -23.06
C ARG A 184 4.45 3.47 -23.32
N SER A 185 4.36 4.38 -24.29
CA SER A 185 3.07 4.79 -24.85
C SER A 185 2.39 3.65 -25.61
N SER A 186 1.09 3.79 -25.87
CA SER A 186 0.33 2.87 -26.72
C SER A 186 0.81 2.94 -28.17
N PRO A 187 0.71 1.88 -28.99
CA PRO A 187 0.99 1.96 -30.43
C PRO A 187 0.10 2.97 -31.18
N THR A 188 -0.98 3.44 -30.57
CA THR A 188 -1.87 4.48 -31.11
C THR A 188 -1.37 5.90 -30.83
N SER A 189 -0.36 6.04 -29.98
CA SER A 189 0.15 7.34 -29.57
C SER A 189 0.87 8.03 -30.71
N THR A 190 0.80 9.35 -30.66
CA THR A 190 1.41 10.30 -31.57
C THR A 190 2.35 11.17 -30.76
N ARG A 191 3.49 11.54 -31.31
CA ARG A 191 4.33 12.58 -30.72
C ARG A 191 4.40 13.78 -31.64
N GLU A 192 4.30 14.96 -31.06
CA GLU A 192 4.53 16.23 -31.73
C GLU A 192 5.92 16.72 -31.32
N ILE A 193 6.84 16.80 -32.29
CA ILE A 193 8.24 17.14 -32.09
C ILE A 193 8.45 18.61 -32.42
N PHE A 194 9.07 19.34 -31.51
CA PHE A 194 9.37 20.76 -31.64
C PHE A 194 10.80 20.97 -32.16
N GLU A 195 10.99 21.92 -33.07
CA GLU A 195 12.33 22.36 -33.48
C GLU A 195 12.98 23.15 -32.32
N ASN A 196 14.19 22.74 -31.91
CA ASN A 196 14.91 23.42 -30.83
C ASN A 196 15.47 24.79 -31.22
N ASP A 197 15.65 25.63 -30.19
CA ASP A 197 16.41 26.90 -30.12
C ASP A 197 15.67 28.23 -30.33
N LYS A 198 14.33 28.28 -30.37
CA LYS A 198 13.61 29.56 -30.28
C LYS A 198 12.59 29.59 -29.14
N PHE A 199 12.75 30.60 -28.28
CA PHE A 199 11.97 30.86 -27.09
C PHE A 199 10.45 30.92 -27.32
N GLU A 200 9.75 30.50 -26.26
CA GLU A 200 8.37 30.77 -25.81
C GLU A 200 7.37 31.35 -26.81
N ASN A 201 6.22 30.66 -26.92
CA ASN A 201 4.97 31.21 -27.43
C ASN A 201 4.97 31.71 -28.89
N ASP A 202 5.89 31.25 -29.74
CA ASP A 202 5.66 31.39 -31.18
C ASP A 202 4.52 30.46 -31.59
N LYS A 203 3.32 31.02 -31.78
CA LYS A 203 2.15 30.30 -32.31
C LYS A 203 2.40 29.72 -33.71
N ASN A 204 3.51 30.09 -34.36
CA ASN A 204 3.93 29.60 -35.67
C ASN A 204 5.12 28.63 -35.63
N SER A 205 5.53 28.12 -34.44
CA SER A 205 6.61 27.13 -34.35
C SER A 205 6.25 25.88 -35.17
N LYS A 206 7.08 25.55 -36.16
CA LYS A 206 6.89 24.32 -36.94
C LYS A 206 7.11 23.12 -36.02
N SER A 207 6.13 22.22 -36.00
CA SER A 207 6.24 20.93 -35.34
C SER A 207 6.13 19.80 -36.35
N LYS A 208 6.82 18.69 -36.07
CA LYS A 208 6.73 17.46 -36.85
C LYS A 208 5.89 16.44 -36.08
N ILE A 209 4.85 15.92 -36.71
CA ILE A 209 3.99 14.89 -36.11
C ILE A 209 4.47 13.51 -36.55
N GLU A 210 4.66 12.62 -35.57
CA GLU A 210 4.96 11.20 -35.81
C GLU A 210 3.91 10.32 -35.12
N THR A 211 3.18 9.52 -35.91
CA THR A 211 2.10 8.66 -35.44
C THR A 211 2.54 7.20 -35.30
N GLY A 212 1.76 6.38 -34.58
CA GLY A 212 1.97 4.93 -34.52
C GLY A 212 3.03 4.46 -33.51
N GLY A 213 3.28 5.25 -32.46
CA GLY A 213 4.51 5.12 -31.68
C GLY A 213 4.39 4.37 -30.37
N ASN A 214 5.22 3.35 -30.20
CA ASN A 214 5.50 2.67 -28.93
C ASN A 214 6.68 3.35 -28.20
N TYR A 215 6.53 4.64 -27.89
CA TYR A 215 7.61 5.49 -27.40
C TYR A 215 7.97 5.16 -25.95
N ALA A 216 9.26 5.15 -25.62
CA ALA A 216 9.70 5.02 -24.24
C ALA A 216 9.44 6.34 -23.50
N LEU A 217 8.82 6.27 -22.33
CA LEU A 217 8.46 7.44 -21.53
C LEU A 217 9.19 7.50 -20.19
N ALA A 218 9.76 6.37 -19.77
CA ALA A 218 10.55 6.27 -18.56
C ALA A 218 11.64 5.21 -18.67
N TYR A 219 12.77 5.48 -18.02
CA TYR A 219 13.91 4.58 -17.91
C TYR A 219 14.37 4.44 -16.46
N GLY A 220 14.76 3.24 -16.08
CA GLY A 220 15.49 2.93 -14.85
C GLY A 220 16.87 2.38 -15.20
N LEU A 221 17.91 2.80 -14.47
CA LEU A 221 19.27 2.33 -14.69
C LEU A 221 20.10 2.32 -13.40
N GLU A 222 21.09 1.45 -13.36
CA GLU A 222 22.08 1.36 -12.28
C GLU A 222 23.42 1.91 -12.78
N ARG A 223 24.06 2.75 -11.95
CA ARG A 223 25.36 3.39 -12.24
C ARG A 223 26.16 3.50 -10.96
N GLY A 224 27.43 3.06 -11.01
CA GLY A 224 28.22 2.87 -9.80
C GLY A 224 27.48 1.97 -8.80
N LYS A 225 27.31 2.47 -7.58
CA LYS A 225 26.46 1.83 -6.54
C LYS A 225 25.02 2.36 -6.53
N GLY A 226 24.71 3.41 -7.29
CA GLY A 226 23.44 4.12 -7.25
C GLY A 226 22.46 3.71 -8.33
N ARG A 227 21.30 4.36 -8.30
CA ARG A 227 20.15 4.10 -9.17
C ARG A 227 19.58 5.40 -9.70
N ILE A 228 19.11 5.38 -10.95
CA ILE A 228 18.55 6.55 -11.61
C ILE A 228 17.21 6.17 -12.23
N VAL A 229 16.20 7.02 -12.07
CA VAL A 229 14.92 6.97 -12.80
C VAL A 229 14.74 8.29 -13.54
N CYS A 230 14.47 8.21 -14.84
CA CYS A 230 14.14 9.34 -15.70
C CYS A 230 12.73 9.15 -16.24
N MET A 231 11.85 10.15 -16.11
CA MET A 231 10.46 10.09 -16.59
C MET A 231 10.07 11.41 -17.24
N GLY A 232 9.47 11.36 -18.43
CA GLY A 232 9.20 12.57 -19.21
C GLY A 232 8.03 13.44 -18.71
N ASP A 233 7.47 13.15 -17.54
CA ASP A 233 6.30 13.82 -16.97
C ASP A 233 6.47 14.04 -15.47
N HIS A 234 6.50 15.30 -15.05
CA HIS A 234 6.53 15.71 -13.65
C HIS A 234 5.13 15.83 -13.05
N SER A 235 4.14 16.19 -13.86
CA SER A 235 2.76 16.39 -13.44
C SER A 235 2.21 15.11 -12.81
N LEU A 236 2.65 13.94 -13.28
CA LEU A 236 2.34 12.61 -12.72
C LEU A 236 2.43 12.52 -11.19
N PHE A 237 3.38 13.24 -10.57
CA PHE A 237 3.62 13.22 -9.12
C PHE A 237 3.16 14.48 -8.38
N THR A 238 2.50 15.41 -9.07
CA THR A 238 1.94 16.61 -8.43
C THR A 238 0.61 16.33 -7.75
N ASN A 239 0.23 17.19 -6.80
CA ASN A 239 -0.98 17.06 -5.97
C ASN A 239 -2.25 16.76 -6.79
N GLY A 240 -2.39 17.38 -7.96
CA GLY A 240 -3.57 17.26 -8.82
C GLY A 240 -3.71 15.93 -9.55
N PHE A 241 -2.63 15.17 -9.70
CA PHE A 241 -2.57 14.00 -10.57
C PHE A 241 -2.06 12.73 -9.88
N ILE A 242 -1.40 12.87 -8.72
CA ILE A 242 -0.80 11.73 -8.02
C ILE A 242 -1.82 10.67 -7.61
N LYS A 243 -3.07 11.06 -7.34
CA LYS A 243 -4.17 10.14 -6.98
C LYS A 243 -4.87 9.50 -8.18
N ILE A 244 -4.45 9.80 -9.41
CA ILE A 244 -5.10 9.25 -10.59
C ILE A 244 -4.53 7.85 -10.87
N LYS A 245 -5.40 6.84 -10.82
CA LYS A 245 -5.03 5.44 -11.08
C LYS A 245 -3.89 5.00 -10.15
N ASP A 246 -2.94 4.21 -10.64
CA ASP A 246 -1.84 3.69 -9.82
C ASP A 246 -0.65 4.67 -9.68
N ASN A 247 -0.81 5.96 -10.01
CA ASN A 247 0.29 6.95 -9.97
C ASN A 247 0.96 7.02 -8.60
N GLU A 248 0.13 7.02 -7.55
CA GLU A 248 0.53 7.06 -6.16
C GLU A 248 1.38 5.84 -5.76
N ARG A 249 0.91 4.64 -6.12
CA ARG A 249 1.64 3.39 -5.92
C ARG A 249 2.93 3.35 -6.75
N PHE A 250 2.88 3.84 -7.99
CA PHE A 250 4.02 3.93 -8.88
C PHE A 250 5.10 4.86 -8.29
N ALA A 251 4.71 6.00 -7.71
CA ALA A 251 5.62 6.89 -6.98
C ALA A 251 6.34 6.13 -5.87
N MET A 252 5.61 5.43 -5.00
CA MET A 252 6.22 4.68 -3.90
C MET A 252 7.16 3.57 -4.38
N ASN A 253 6.82 2.88 -5.47
CA ASN A 253 7.70 1.91 -6.10
C ASN A 253 9.01 2.56 -6.59
N VAL A 254 8.94 3.74 -7.20
CA VAL A 254 10.11 4.52 -7.65
C VAL A 254 11.01 4.90 -6.48
N PHE A 255 10.47 5.55 -5.45
CA PHE A 255 11.26 5.97 -4.27
C PHE A 255 11.85 4.78 -3.50
N SER A 256 11.08 3.70 -3.35
CA SER A 256 11.55 2.46 -2.74
C SER A 256 12.73 1.85 -3.51
N TRP A 257 12.70 1.87 -4.83
CA TRP A 257 13.78 1.34 -5.66
C TRP A 257 15.02 2.25 -5.65
N LEU A 258 14.82 3.56 -5.75
CA LEU A 258 15.90 4.57 -5.73
C LEU A 258 16.64 4.63 -4.40
N GLY A 259 15.96 4.41 -3.27
CA GLY A 259 16.57 4.39 -1.94
C GLY A 259 17.48 3.19 -1.67
N ASN A 260 17.93 2.48 -2.72
CA ASN A 260 18.82 1.31 -2.66
C ASN A 260 18.42 0.24 -1.66
N ALA A 261 17.12 0.15 -1.38
CA ALA A 261 16.63 -0.78 -0.43
C ALA A 261 16.48 -2.14 -1.15
N GLU A 262 17.56 -2.92 -1.13
CA GLU A 262 17.56 -4.30 -1.61
C GLU A 262 16.50 -5.16 -0.89
N ASN A 263 15.91 -4.65 0.19
CA ASN A 263 14.77 -5.20 0.93
C ASN A 263 13.72 -4.15 1.39
N ALA A 264 13.52 -3.01 0.71
CA ALA A 264 12.44 -2.10 1.12
C ALA A 264 11.06 -2.72 0.86
N GLU A 265 10.28 -2.84 1.92
CA GLU A 265 8.84 -2.71 1.84
C GLU A 265 8.51 -1.39 1.12
N ILE A 266 7.85 -1.51 -0.03
CA ILE A 266 7.18 -0.41 -0.73
C ILE A 266 6.13 0.12 0.25
N PRO A 267 6.20 1.40 0.63
CA PRO A 267 5.26 1.93 1.58
C PRO A 267 3.89 2.26 0.96
N GLU A 268 2.81 2.08 1.72
CA GLU A 268 1.43 2.29 1.30
C GLU A 268 1.04 3.77 1.37
N VAL A 269 0.24 4.22 0.41
CA VAL A 269 -0.31 5.58 0.42
C VAL A 269 -1.80 5.51 0.78
N VAL A 270 -2.24 6.55 1.47
CA VAL A 270 -3.55 6.74 2.06
C VAL A 270 -4.46 7.39 1.01
N GLU A 271 -5.29 6.58 0.35
CA GLU A 271 -6.33 7.08 -0.54
C GLU A 271 -7.47 7.75 0.26
N VAL A 272 -7.91 8.89 -0.25
CA VAL A 272 -9.09 9.64 0.20
C VAL A 272 -10.14 9.44 -0.88
N GLU A 273 -11.22 8.72 -0.56
CA GLU A 273 -12.29 8.39 -1.52
C GLU A 273 -13.21 9.57 -1.83
N THR A 274 -13.59 9.69 -3.11
CA THR A 274 -14.84 10.33 -3.54
C THR A 274 -15.54 9.43 -4.58
N GLU A 275 -16.88 9.47 -4.56
CA GLU A 275 -17.81 8.39 -4.92
C GLU A 275 -17.89 7.91 -6.40
N ARG A 276 -17.76 6.59 -6.55
CA ARG A 276 -18.49 5.56 -7.35
C ARG A 276 -19.11 5.84 -8.73
N GLY A 277 -18.82 4.91 -9.66
CA GLY A 277 -19.70 4.49 -10.78
C GLY A 277 -19.26 3.18 -11.45
N LYS A 278 -20.10 2.13 -11.37
CA LYS A 278 -19.90 0.71 -11.78
C LYS A 278 -19.76 0.48 -13.31
N ILE A 279 -19.13 -0.63 -13.73
CA ILE A 279 -19.68 -1.70 -14.63
C ILE A 279 -18.64 -2.84 -14.92
N ASP A 280 -19.20 -4.05 -14.99
CA ASP A 280 -18.70 -5.42 -15.16
C ASP A 280 -17.68 -5.77 -16.28
N ASP A 281 -16.63 -6.51 -15.85
CA ASP A 281 -16.40 -7.95 -16.02
C ASP A 281 -16.22 -8.62 -17.43
N LYS A 282 -15.01 -9.17 -17.68
CA LYS A 282 -14.80 -10.59 -18.09
C LYS A 282 -13.32 -11.00 -18.25
N LYS A 283 -12.96 -12.02 -17.46
CA LYS A 283 -11.69 -12.78 -17.37
C LYS A 283 -11.25 -13.48 -18.66
N LYS A 284 -9.93 -13.67 -18.82
CA LYS A 284 -9.32 -14.96 -19.27
C LYS A 284 -7.84 -15.09 -18.89
N GLU A 285 -7.55 -16.16 -18.15
CA GLU A 285 -6.23 -16.62 -17.67
C GLU A 285 -5.33 -17.13 -18.81
N ILE A 286 -4.01 -16.90 -18.71
CA ILE A 286 -3.00 -17.78 -19.33
C ILE A 286 -1.85 -18.06 -18.34
N ASN A 287 -1.51 -19.34 -18.32
CA ASN A 287 -0.68 -20.15 -17.44
C ASN A 287 0.83 -19.79 -17.50
N VAL A 288 1.49 -19.72 -16.34
CA VAL A 288 2.91 -19.42 -16.18
C VAL A 288 3.70 -20.71 -15.97
N GLN A 289 4.68 -20.99 -16.83
CA GLN A 289 5.74 -21.96 -16.54
C GLN A 289 7.10 -21.27 -16.39
N SER A 290 7.53 -21.24 -15.12
CA SER A 290 8.87 -21.42 -14.56
C SER A 290 10.08 -20.70 -15.17
N ILE A 291 10.71 -19.83 -14.37
CA ILE A 291 12.18 -19.81 -14.18
C ILE A 291 12.50 -19.61 -12.69
N SER A 292 13.52 -20.34 -12.25
CA SER A 292 13.86 -20.84 -10.92
C SER A 292 14.70 -19.91 -10.01
N LYS A 293 14.35 -20.00 -8.71
CA LYS A 293 15.19 -20.21 -7.50
C LYS A 293 16.62 -19.65 -7.45
N ASN A 294 16.82 -18.65 -6.58
CA ASN A 294 17.71 -18.75 -5.41
C ASN A 294 17.49 -17.52 -4.51
N GLU A 295 16.43 -17.55 -3.70
CA GLU A 295 16.36 -16.81 -2.44
C GLU A 295 16.27 -17.86 -1.35
N VAL A 296 16.93 -17.62 -0.21
CA VAL A 296 16.88 -18.51 0.95
C VAL A 296 15.43 -18.58 1.45
N THR A 297 14.67 -19.53 0.93
CA THR A 297 13.39 -19.94 1.50
C THR A 297 13.68 -20.50 2.87
N GLU A 298 13.21 -19.83 3.93
CA GLU A 298 12.83 -20.54 5.15
C GLU A 298 12.02 -21.76 4.69
N ILE A 299 12.54 -22.96 4.91
CA ILE A 299 11.84 -24.19 4.59
C ILE A 299 10.61 -24.20 5.51
N ARG A 300 9.45 -23.82 4.97
CA ARG A 300 8.18 -23.89 5.69
C ARG A 300 7.87 -25.37 5.94
N LYS A 301 7.83 -25.75 7.21
CA LYS A 301 7.47 -27.10 7.66
C LYS A 301 5.98 -27.24 7.95
N GLY A 302 5.23 -26.13 7.98
CA GLY A 302 3.83 -26.07 8.36
C GLY A 302 2.84 -26.03 7.19
N ILE A 303 1.59 -25.78 7.53
CA ILE A 303 0.46 -25.61 6.61
C ILE A 303 0.71 -24.39 5.71
N THR A 304 0.66 -24.58 4.39
CA THR A 304 0.94 -23.52 3.42
C THR A 304 -0.30 -22.97 2.71
N THR A 305 -1.50 -23.48 3.01
CA THR A 305 -2.74 -23.03 2.37
C THR A 305 -3.62 -22.31 3.38
N VAL A 306 -4.06 -21.10 3.03
CA VAL A 306 -5.01 -20.28 3.79
C VAL A 306 -6.29 -20.18 2.99
N VAL A 307 -7.41 -20.54 3.59
CA VAL A 307 -8.73 -20.48 2.97
C VAL A 307 -9.59 -19.49 3.73
N PHE A 308 -10.06 -18.45 3.05
CA PHE A 308 -11.05 -17.53 3.59
C PHE A 308 -12.45 -18.06 3.28
N ASP A 309 -13.28 -18.21 4.30
CA ASP A 309 -14.69 -18.48 4.09
C ASP A 309 -15.35 -17.22 3.53
N GLU A 310 -16.02 -17.39 2.40
CA GLU A 310 -16.85 -16.40 1.74
C GLU A 310 -18.25 -16.96 1.44
N GLY A 311 -18.51 -18.19 1.92
CA GLY A 311 -19.73 -18.94 1.75
C GLY A 311 -20.78 -18.61 2.79
N HIS A 312 -20.44 -18.04 3.95
CA HIS A 312 -21.41 -17.70 5.01
C HIS A 312 -21.84 -16.24 4.99
N GLY A 313 -21.64 -15.56 3.87
CA GLY A 313 -22.10 -14.18 3.66
C GLY A 313 -21.19 -13.14 4.28
N GLU A 314 -19.91 -13.47 4.46
CA GLU A 314 -18.86 -12.56 4.91
C GLU A 314 -18.86 -11.29 4.04
N PRO A 315 -18.74 -10.10 4.64
CA PRO A 315 -18.78 -8.86 3.87
C PRO A 315 -17.50 -8.62 3.07
N SER A 316 -16.35 -9.04 3.60
CA SER A 316 -15.03 -8.83 2.99
C SER A 316 -14.58 -10.02 2.15
N LYS A 317 -14.06 -9.76 0.95
CA LYS A 317 -13.59 -10.79 0.01
C LYS A 317 -12.10 -10.65 -0.29
N ILE A 318 -11.41 -11.77 -0.54
CA ILE A 318 -9.96 -11.77 -0.79
C ILE A 318 -9.56 -11.22 -2.16
N ASP A 319 -10.52 -11.06 -3.06
CA ASP A 319 -10.35 -10.46 -4.39
C ASP A 319 -10.93 -9.05 -4.50
N ASP A 320 -11.50 -8.53 -3.40
CA ASP A 320 -12.00 -7.16 -3.30
C ASP A 320 -10.89 -6.20 -2.86
N ASP A 321 -10.54 -5.27 -3.75
CA ASP A 321 -9.51 -4.24 -3.55
C ASP A 321 -10.05 -2.91 -2.99
N GLU A 322 -11.37 -2.81 -2.80
CA GLU A 322 -12.04 -1.69 -2.12
C GLU A 322 -11.66 -1.65 -0.62
N PRO A 323 -11.88 -0.53 0.10
CA PRO A 323 -11.41 -0.34 1.49
C PRO A 323 -11.75 -1.47 2.47
N PHE A 324 -12.93 -2.08 2.33
CA PHE A 324 -13.45 -3.11 3.24
C PHE A 324 -13.17 -4.55 2.76
N GLY A 325 -12.38 -4.74 1.71
CA GLY A 325 -11.94 -6.04 1.20
C GLY A 325 -10.66 -6.58 1.86
N TYR A 326 -10.24 -7.79 1.47
CA TYR A 326 -9.02 -8.48 1.96
C TYR A 326 -7.93 -8.67 0.91
N TYR A 327 -8.05 -8.02 -0.26
CA TYR A 327 -7.06 -8.13 -1.33
C TYR A 327 -5.61 -7.93 -0.86
N LYS A 328 -5.33 -6.90 -0.05
CA LYS A 328 -3.98 -6.59 0.45
C LYS A 328 -3.44 -7.69 1.36
N MET A 329 -4.26 -8.26 2.24
CA MET A 329 -3.88 -9.39 3.11
C MET A 329 -3.57 -10.63 2.27
N ALA A 330 -4.49 -10.98 1.37
CA ALA A 330 -4.35 -12.13 0.48
C ALA A 330 -3.10 -11.99 -0.41
N TRP A 331 -2.85 -10.81 -0.96
CA TRP A 331 -1.66 -10.49 -1.73
C TRP A 331 -0.38 -10.64 -0.89
N TYR A 332 -0.36 -10.11 0.34
CA TYR A 332 0.79 -10.19 1.23
C TYR A 332 1.13 -11.65 1.58
N LEU A 333 0.11 -12.45 1.91
CA LEU A 333 0.27 -13.87 2.19
C LEU A 333 0.80 -14.64 0.96
N LYS A 334 0.27 -14.37 -0.24
CA LYS A 334 0.75 -14.94 -1.52
C LYS A 334 2.22 -14.58 -1.75
N LYS A 335 2.61 -13.32 -1.54
CA LYS A 335 4.00 -12.85 -1.65
C LYS A 335 4.93 -13.57 -0.67
N LYS A 336 4.44 -13.90 0.53
CA LYS A 336 5.21 -14.68 1.51
C LYS A 336 5.30 -16.17 1.16
N GLY A 337 4.56 -16.64 0.16
CA GLY A 337 4.58 -18.03 -0.31
C GLY A 337 3.41 -18.90 0.19
N TYR A 338 2.35 -18.31 0.75
CA TYR A 338 1.12 -19.05 1.01
C TYR A 338 0.29 -19.20 -0.26
N LYS A 339 -0.40 -20.33 -0.38
CA LYS A 339 -1.54 -20.45 -1.29
C LYS A 339 -2.76 -19.87 -0.58
N VAL A 340 -3.35 -18.81 -1.13
CA VAL A 340 -4.55 -18.19 -0.56
C VAL A 340 -5.73 -18.44 -1.50
N GLU A 341 -6.79 -19.02 -0.96
CA GLU A 341 -8.01 -19.39 -1.66
C GLU A 341 -9.22 -18.81 -0.93
N ASN A 342 -10.31 -18.54 -1.64
CA ASN A 342 -11.62 -18.34 -1.04
C ASN A 342 -12.44 -19.62 -1.14
N TYR A 343 -13.36 -19.79 -0.20
CA TYR A 343 -14.37 -20.83 -0.22
C TYR A 343 -15.75 -20.19 -0.34
N THR A 344 -16.43 -20.40 -1.46
CA THR A 344 -17.76 -19.86 -1.76
C THR A 344 -18.86 -20.93 -1.78
N GLY A 345 -18.53 -22.14 -1.30
CA GLY A 345 -19.47 -23.27 -1.27
C GLY A 345 -20.49 -23.18 -0.14
N ASN A 346 -21.44 -24.12 -0.12
CA ASN A 346 -22.48 -24.21 0.91
C ASN A 346 -22.34 -25.47 1.81
N ASP A 347 -21.22 -26.19 1.71
CA ASP A 347 -20.92 -27.38 2.52
C ASP A 347 -19.46 -27.31 2.99
N ILE A 348 -19.22 -26.58 4.09
CA ILE A 348 -17.87 -26.40 4.63
C ILE A 348 -17.29 -27.73 5.11
N CYS A 349 -18.13 -28.70 5.51
CA CYS A 349 -17.69 -30.04 5.87
C CYS A 349 -17.01 -30.75 4.69
N GLU A 350 -17.50 -30.60 3.46
CA GLU A 350 -16.86 -31.15 2.27
C GLU A 350 -15.43 -30.60 2.08
N LEU A 351 -15.25 -29.28 2.23
CA LEU A 351 -13.93 -28.66 2.19
C LEU A 351 -13.01 -29.28 3.24
N LEU A 352 -13.47 -29.33 4.49
CA LEU A 352 -12.67 -29.78 5.63
C LEU A 352 -12.37 -31.27 5.63
N ARG A 353 -13.19 -32.10 4.94
CA ARG A 353 -12.85 -33.52 4.69
C ARG A 353 -11.76 -33.66 3.64
N LYS A 354 -11.73 -32.80 2.63
CA LYS A 354 -10.76 -32.83 1.53
C LYS A 354 -9.42 -32.17 1.86
N LYS A 355 -9.43 -31.15 2.72
CA LYS A 355 -8.28 -30.31 3.02
C LYS A 355 -8.07 -30.20 4.54
N LYS A 356 -7.22 -31.07 5.07
CA LYS A 356 -6.90 -31.12 6.50
C LYS A 356 -5.75 -30.19 6.91
N ASP A 357 -4.84 -29.91 5.97
CA ASP A 357 -3.68 -29.04 6.18
C ASP A 357 -3.93 -27.63 5.63
N ILE A 358 -4.89 -26.91 6.23
CA ILE A 358 -5.21 -25.51 5.90
C ILE A 358 -5.34 -24.65 7.15
N VAL A 359 -5.20 -23.34 6.97
CA VAL A 359 -5.72 -22.35 7.92
C VAL A 359 -7.05 -21.86 7.36
N LEU A 360 -8.14 -22.14 8.06
CA LEU A 360 -9.47 -21.60 7.74
C LEU A 360 -9.64 -20.25 8.43
N VAL A 361 -10.02 -19.22 7.68
CA VAL A 361 -10.34 -17.89 8.19
C VAL A 361 -11.83 -17.66 8.02
N VAL A 362 -12.56 -17.51 9.12
CA VAL A 362 -13.99 -17.19 9.13
C VAL A 362 -14.14 -15.78 9.67
N SER A 363 -14.51 -14.85 8.79
CA SER A 363 -14.41 -13.42 9.07
C SER A 363 -15.77 -12.73 9.06
N PHE A 364 -16.31 -12.46 10.24
CA PHE A 364 -17.63 -11.84 10.42
C PHE A 364 -18.74 -12.42 9.51
N PRO A 365 -19.03 -13.73 9.63
CA PRO A 365 -20.04 -14.40 8.83
C PRO A 365 -21.43 -13.82 9.10
N PHE A 366 -22.28 -13.71 8.07
CA PHE A 366 -23.65 -13.22 8.22
C PHE A 366 -24.67 -14.35 8.42
N ARG A 367 -24.30 -15.58 8.05
CA ARG A 367 -25.12 -16.79 8.23
C ARG A 367 -24.55 -17.64 9.35
N ARG A 368 -25.44 -18.18 10.18
CA ARG A 368 -25.10 -19.12 11.25
C ARG A 368 -24.65 -20.45 10.65
N PHE A 369 -23.66 -21.08 11.27
CA PHE A 369 -23.23 -22.43 10.95
C PHE A 369 -24.17 -23.45 11.62
N SER A 370 -24.50 -24.53 10.92
CA SER A 370 -25.28 -25.64 11.49
C SER A 370 -24.47 -26.41 12.54
N GLU A 371 -25.13 -27.23 13.36
CA GLU A 371 -24.43 -28.08 14.33
C GLU A 371 -23.47 -29.05 13.64
N GLU A 372 -23.83 -29.57 12.47
CA GLU A 372 -22.97 -30.42 11.65
C GLU A 372 -21.72 -29.68 11.19
N GLU A 373 -21.86 -28.44 10.68
CA GLU A 373 -20.73 -27.62 10.24
C GLU A 373 -19.80 -27.28 11.40
N VAL A 374 -20.36 -26.93 12.56
CA VAL A 374 -19.60 -26.67 13.79
C VAL A 374 -18.83 -27.92 14.22
N ASN A 375 -19.44 -29.11 14.17
CA ASN A 375 -18.77 -30.36 14.48
C ASN A 375 -17.63 -30.67 13.49
N CYS A 376 -17.82 -30.43 12.19
CA CYS A 376 -16.76 -30.58 11.19
C CYS A 376 -15.58 -29.63 11.44
N ILE A 377 -15.85 -28.37 11.83
CA ILE A 377 -14.81 -27.40 12.18
C ILE A 377 -14.06 -27.86 13.45
N LYS A 378 -14.79 -28.35 14.47
CA LYS A 378 -14.18 -28.92 15.69
C LYS A 378 -13.27 -30.10 15.39
N GLU A 379 -13.73 -31.05 14.57
CA GLU A 379 -12.93 -32.20 14.13
C GLU A 379 -11.70 -31.75 13.34
N PHE A 380 -11.86 -30.83 12.39
CA PHE A 380 -10.77 -30.26 11.61
C PHE A 380 -9.67 -29.64 12.49
N VAL A 381 -10.03 -28.81 13.47
CA VAL A 381 -9.05 -28.24 14.40
C VAL A 381 -8.43 -29.35 15.26
N ASN A 382 -9.25 -30.26 15.81
CA ASN A 382 -8.75 -31.36 16.63
C ASN A 382 -7.71 -32.23 15.91
N GLU A 383 -7.86 -32.42 14.59
CA GLU A 383 -6.95 -33.20 13.75
C GLU A 383 -5.67 -32.45 13.36
N GLY A 384 -5.62 -31.13 13.52
CA GLY A 384 -4.39 -30.36 13.32
C GLY A 384 -4.53 -29.06 12.52
N GLY A 385 -5.73 -28.76 12.03
CA GLY A 385 -6.02 -27.56 11.27
C GLY A 385 -5.87 -26.26 12.08
N GLY A 386 -5.63 -25.15 11.36
CA GLY A 386 -5.65 -23.81 11.93
C GLY A 386 -7.00 -23.13 11.71
N LEU A 387 -7.53 -22.45 12.72
CA LEU A 387 -8.78 -21.68 12.62
C LEU A 387 -8.55 -20.24 13.09
N TRP A 388 -8.93 -19.26 12.28
CA TRP A 388 -9.00 -17.86 12.68
C TRP A 388 -10.45 -17.38 12.63
N LEU A 389 -10.99 -16.98 13.77
CA LEU A 389 -12.30 -16.37 13.89
C LEU A 389 -12.16 -14.86 14.10
N LEU A 390 -12.83 -14.07 13.27
CA LEU A 390 -12.86 -12.62 13.39
C LEU A 390 -14.30 -12.13 13.66
N GLY A 391 -14.44 -11.29 14.68
CA GLY A 391 -15.70 -10.67 15.11
C GLY A 391 -15.81 -9.22 14.65
N GLU A 392 -16.93 -8.57 15.00
CA GLU A 392 -17.16 -7.15 14.75
C GLU A 392 -18.16 -6.55 15.74
N TRP A 393 -18.17 -5.21 15.95
CA TRP A 393 -19.10 -4.40 16.77
C TRP A 393 -20.57 -4.34 16.33
N ASP A 394 -21.17 -5.44 15.89
CA ASP A 394 -22.57 -5.38 15.47
C ASP A 394 -23.55 -5.47 16.66
N ALA A 395 -23.80 -4.33 17.33
CA ALA A 395 -24.78 -4.20 18.41
C ALA A 395 -26.24 -4.25 17.93
N LYS A 396 -26.52 -3.91 16.66
CA LYS A 396 -27.89 -3.58 16.20
C LYS A 396 -28.56 -4.63 15.32
N THR A 397 -27.83 -5.48 14.61
CA THR A 397 -28.45 -6.38 13.60
C THR A 397 -28.50 -7.86 14.00
N GLY A 398 -27.84 -8.26 15.08
CA GLY A 398 -27.81 -9.63 15.57
C GLY A 398 -26.97 -10.61 14.72
N ARG A 399 -26.27 -10.11 13.69
CA ARG A 399 -25.37 -10.87 12.80
C ARG A 399 -24.18 -11.49 13.55
N ARG A 400 -23.72 -10.87 14.64
CA ARG A 400 -22.68 -11.37 15.57
C ARG A 400 -22.96 -12.78 16.10
N ASN A 401 -24.22 -13.22 16.15
CA ASN A 401 -24.56 -14.58 16.57
C ASN A 401 -23.97 -15.67 15.65
N ALA A 402 -23.60 -15.34 14.42
CA ALA A 402 -23.05 -16.30 13.47
C ALA A 402 -21.64 -16.76 13.83
N VAL A 403 -20.69 -15.87 14.14
CA VAL A 403 -19.35 -16.31 14.56
C VAL A 403 -19.40 -17.08 15.89
N ASN A 404 -20.33 -16.67 16.78
CA ASN A 404 -20.58 -17.33 18.05
C ASN A 404 -21.19 -18.74 17.93
N THR A 405 -21.72 -19.15 16.76
CA THR A 405 -22.10 -20.57 16.57
C THR A 405 -20.88 -21.48 16.57
N ILE A 406 -19.73 -20.99 16.08
CA ILE A 406 -18.47 -21.73 16.11
C ILE A 406 -17.77 -21.52 17.46
N SER A 407 -17.55 -20.27 17.88
CA SER A 407 -16.65 -19.96 19.00
C SER A 407 -17.13 -20.52 20.34
N ARG A 408 -18.45 -20.56 20.58
CA ARG A 408 -19.05 -21.14 21.80
C ARG A 408 -18.73 -22.62 21.95
N ALA A 409 -18.58 -23.33 20.82
CA ALA A 409 -18.23 -24.74 20.81
C ALA A 409 -16.78 -25.00 21.30
N PHE A 410 -15.97 -23.93 21.37
CA PHE A 410 -14.62 -23.89 21.92
C PHE A 410 -14.50 -23.10 23.24
N GLY A 411 -15.63 -22.61 23.78
CA GLY A 411 -15.70 -21.91 25.06
C GLY A 411 -15.40 -20.40 25.01
N VAL A 412 -15.45 -19.78 23.82
CA VAL A 412 -15.23 -18.33 23.61
C VAL A 412 -16.52 -17.65 23.15
N GLU A 413 -16.79 -16.48 23.71
CA GLU A 413 -17.86 -15.57 23.33
C GLU A 413 -17.25 -14.28 22.75
N PHE A 414 -17.65 -13.90 21.54
CA PHE A 414 -17.50 -12.53 21.05
C PHE A 414 -18.63 -11.70 21.66
N ASN A 415 -18.28 -10.80 22.59
CA ASN A 415 -19.24 -10.07 23.42
C ASN A 415 -20.08 -9.11 22.58
N ILE A 416 -21.28 -8.76 23.07
CA ILE A 416 -22.15 -7.80 22.42
C ILE A 416 -21.79 -6.37 22.85
N ASP A 417 -20.61 -5.91 22.46
CA ASP A 417 -20.09 -4.58 22.80
C ASP A 417 -19.25 -3.97 21.67
N THR A 418 -18.85 -2.72 21.84
CA THR A 418 -17.81 -2.03 21.07
C THR A 418 -16.70 -1.65 22.05
N VAL A 419 -15.45 -1.95 21.72
CA VAL A 419 -14.32 -1.50 22.55
C VAL A 419 -14.06 -0.03 22.24
N VAL A 420 -14.35 0.83 23.21
CA VAL A 420 -14.13 2.28 23.12
C VAL A 420 -13.04 2.67 24.11
N ASP A 421 -12.22 3.64 23.72
CA ASP A 421 -11.22 4.28 24.58
C ASP A 421 -11.13 5.75 24.17
N TYR A 422 -10.88 6.66 25.10
CA TYR A 422 -10.67 8.07 24.78
C TYR A 422 -9.20 8.50 24.87
N ALA A 423 -8.43 7.84 25.73
CA ALA A 423 -7.02 8.16 25.93
C ALA A 423 -6.13 7.50 24.87
N ASN A 424 -6.61 6.40 24.26
CA ASN A 424 -5.83 5.58 23.33
C ASN A 424 -6.48 5.49 21.94
N VAL A 425 -6.84 6.63 21.34
CA VAL A 425 -7.44 6.69 20.01
C VAL A 425 -6.49 7.14 18.91
N VAL A 426 -6.78 6.75 17.68
CA VAL A 426 -6.07 7.19 16.47
C VAL A 426 -6.95 7.03 15.22
N GLY A 427 -6.65 7.78 14.17
CA GLY A 427 -7.22 7.54 12.86
C GLY A 427 -8.50 8.30 12.57
N PRO A 428 -9.01 8.16 11.33
CA PRO A 428 -10.15 8.95 10.89
C PRO A 428 -11.44 8.56 11.62
N ASP A 429 -12.27 9.56 11.88
CA ASP A 429 -13.69 9.38 12.22
C ASP A 429 -14.51 8.91 11.00
N GLU A 430 -15.83 8.79 11.17
CA GLU A 430 -16.74 8.38 10.10
C GLU A 430 -16.74 9.34 8.89
N GLU A 431 -16.35 10.60 9.11
CA GLU A 431 -16.28 11.64 8.08
C GLU A 431 -14.88 11.69 7.42
N GLY A 432 -13.97 10.79 7.78
CA GLY A 432 -12.60 10.73 7.25
C GLY A 432 -11.65 11.73 7.90
N LYS A 433 -12.02 12.41 8.99
CA LYS A 433 -11.18 13.40 9.67
C LYS A 433 -10.34 12.72 10.74
N GLU A 434 -9.03 12.95 10.72
CA GLU A 434 -8.13 12.38 11.72
C GLU A 434 -8.55 12.77 13.14
N VAL A 435 -8.61 11.79 14.04
CA VAL A 435 -8.87 11.94 15.47
C VAL A 435 -7.68 11.41 16.25
N THR A 436 -7.23 12.19 17.23
CA THR A 436 -6.13 11.88 18.15
C THR A 436 -6.55 12.17 19.58
N SER A 437 -5.90 11.51 20.54
CA SER A 437 -6.27 11.55 21.96
C SER A 437 -6.08 12.92 22.64
N ASP A 438 -5.49 13.90 21.96
CA ASP A 438 -5.31 15.28 22.42
C ASP A 438 -6.43 16.23 21.96
N MET A 439 -7.40 15.72 21.19
CA MET A 439 -8.56 16.50 20.74
C MET A 439 -9.62 16.68 21.85
N PRO A 440 -10.56 17.64 21.70
CA PRO A 440 -11.73 17.74 22.57
C PRO A 440 -12.55 16.44 22.64
N VAL A 441 -13.21 16.18 23.77
CA VAL A 441 -13.94 14.92 24.02
C VAL A 441 -14.99 14.64 22.93
N ASP A 442 -15.73 15.65 22.49
CA ASP A 442 -16.74 15.55 21.42
C ASP A 442 -16.15 15.12 20.06
N ARG A 443 -14.84 15.32 19.85
CA ARG A 443 -14.11 14.82 18.68
C ARG A 443 -13.58 13.40 18.92
N ILE A 444 -13.10 13.12 20.13
CA ILE A 444 -12.58 11.79 20.50
C ILE A 444 -13.68 10.73 20.45
N GLU A 445 -14.91 11.07 20.85
CA GLU A 445 -16.09 10.20 20.77
C GLU A 445 -16.37 9.69 19.33
N ARG A 446 -15.82 10.36 18.31
CA ARG A 446 -15.97 9.95 16.90
C ARG A 446 -14.85 9.03 16.42
N ALA A 447 -13.84 8.74 17.25
CA ALA A 447 -12.72 7.91 16.87
C ALA A 447 -13.16 6.47 16.61
N ARG A 448 -12.67 5.90 15.52
CA ARG A 448 -12.97 4.50 15.17
C ARG A 448 -11.86 3.51 15.50
N TYR A 449 -10.64 3.97 15.82
CA TYR A 449 -9.55 3.05 16.17
C TYR A 449 -9.06 3.25 17.59
N VAL A 450 -9.03 2.15 18.33
CA VAL A 450 -8.38 2.03 19.63
C VAL A 450 -6.98 1.44 19.43
N LYS A 451 -5.99 1.99 20.11
CA LYS A 451 -4.62 1.46 20.11
C LYS A 451 -4.53 0.27 21.06
N ILE A 452 -4.09 -0.86 20.54
CA ILE A 452 -3.84 -2.08 21.32
C ILE A 452 -2.33 -2.30 21.41
N ASN A 453 -1.75 -2.07 22.58
CA ASN A 453 -0.32 -2.22 22.86
C ASN A 453 -0.02 -3.17 24.03
N ILE A 454 -1.04 -3.64 24.74
CA ILE A 454 -0.91 -4.63 25.83
C ILE A 454 -0.98 -6.03 25.22
N LEU A 455 0.16 -6.48 24.69
CA LEU A 455 0.30 -7.78 24.03
C LEU A 455 1.12 -8.76 24.88
N ARG A 456 0.61 -9.98 25.02
CA ARG A 456 1.30 -11.07 25.70
C ARG A 456 2.50 -11.49 24.86
N GLN A 457 3.64 -11.75 25.50
CA GLN A 457 4.84 -12.24 24.80
C GLN A 457 4.59 -13.62 24.19
N HIS A 458 4.70 -13.69 22.86
CA HIS A 458 4.50 -14.89 22.07
C HIS A 458 5.03 -14.66 20.64
N GLY A 459 5.24 -15.72 19.86
CA GLY A 459 5.65 -15.59 18.46
C GLY A 459 4.69 -14.72 17.61
N ILE A 460 3.40 -14.66 18.00
CA ILE A 460 2.40 -13.77 17.38
C ILE A 460 2.72 -12.29 17.60
N SER A 461 3.16 -11.91 18.79
CA SER A 461 3.47 -10.51 19.16
C SER A 461 4.92 -10.10 18.84
N LYS A 462 5.71 -10.99 18.22
CA LYS A 462 7.09 -10.69 17.84
C LYS A 462 7.14 -9.55 16.82
N GLY A 463 7.79 -8.46 17.22
CA GLY A 463 7.94 -7.27 16.39
C GLY A 463 6.71 -6.35 16.36
N ILE A 464 5.69 -6.65 17.17
CA ILE A 464 4.46 -5.85 17.26
C ILE A 464 4.59 -4.87 18.43
N LYS A 465 4.46 -3.58 18.16
CA LYS A 465 4.45 -2.49 19.14
C LYS A 465 3.03 -2.04 19.44
N GLU A 466 2.23 -1.82 18.40
CA GLU A 466 0.83 -1.42 18.56
C GLU A 466 -0.02 -1.90 17.37
N LEU A 467 -1.30 -2.17 17.65
CA LEU A 467 -2.31 -2.45 16.64
C LEU A 467 -3.35 -1.32 16.64
N HIS A 468 -3.86 -0.98 15.47
CA HIS A 468 -4.98 -0.05 15.34
C HIS A 468 -6.25 -0.88 15.14
N TYR A 469 -7.01 -1.00 16.22
CA TYR A 469 -8.19 -1.85 16.35
C TYR A 469 -9.44 -1.06 16.00
N MET A 470 -10.05 -1.37 14.86
CA MET A 470 -11.14 -0.62 14.24
C MET A 470 -12.49 -0.99 14.88
N ALA A 471 -12.82 -0.35 15.99
CA ALA A 471 -14.11 -0.46 16.65
C ALA A 471 -14.54 -1.90 16.93
N GLY A 472 -13.67 -2.90 17.08
CA GLY A 472 -14.11 -4.28 17.29
C GLY A 472 -14.71 -4.56 18.68
N CYS A 473 -15.01 -5.82 18.95
CA CYS A 473 -15.63 -6.29 20.19
C CYS A 473 -14.63 -6.80 21.24
N SER A 474 -15.07 -6.97 22.48
CA SER A 474 -14.31 -7.72 23.46
C SER A 474 -14.66 -9.22 23.44
N LEU A 475 -13.84 -10.03 24.10
CA LEU A 475 -13.92 -11.49 24.15
C LEU A 475 -14.07 -11.96 25.60
N SER A 476 -15.00 -12.87 25.83
CA SER A 476 -15.16 -13.59 27.10
C SER A 476 -14.89 -15.07 26.90
N PHE A 477 -14.29 -15.73 27.88
CA PHE A 477 -14.12 -17.17 27.86
C PHE A 477 -13.95 -17.73 29.26
N LYS A 478 -14.32 -18.99 29.43
CA LYS A 478 -14.21 -19.66 30.73
C LYS A 478 -12.76 -20.06 31.02
N PRO A 479 -12.25 -19.93 32.25
CA PRO A 479 -10.88 -20.32 32.59
C PRO A 479 -10.52 -21.76 32.21
N GLU A 480 -11.48 -22.68 32.30
CA GLU A 480 -11.31 -24.11 31.98
C GLU A 480 -11.25 -24.43 30.47
N SER A 481 -11.49 -23.44 29.59
CA SER A 481 -11.47 -23.63 28.13
C SER A 481 -10.06 -23.85 27.56
N GLY A 482 -8.99 -23.49 28.29
CA GLY A 482 -7.63 -23.49 27.75
C GLY A 482 -7.33 -22.32 26.81
N VAL A 483 -8.23 -21.35 26.73
CA VAL A 483 -8.06 -20.10 25.97
C VAL A 483 -7.13 -19.16 26.75
N VAL A 484 -6.23 -18.51 26.02
CA VAL A 484 -5.25 -17.57 26.58
C VAL A 484 -5.47 -16.18 25.97
N ALA A 485 -5.78 -15.19 26.82
CA ALA A 485 -5.77 -13.78 26.42
C ALA A 485 -4.37 -13.36 25.94
N MET A 486 -4.32 -12.83 24.73
CA MET A 486 -3.10 -12.44 24.04
C MET A 486 -3.00 -10.94 23.80
N GLY A 487 -4.12 -10.24 23.61
CA GLY A 487 -4.17 -8.78 23.50
C GLY A 487 -5.29 -8.22 24.34
N LEU A 488 -4.96 -7.19 25.13
CA LEU A 488 -5.91 -6.45 25.95
C LEU A 488 -5.99 -4.99 25.47
N SER A 489 -7.16 -4.39 25.60
CA SER A 489 -7.33 -2.94 25.59
C SER A 489 -6.70 -2.32 26.85
N SER A 490 -6.72 -1.00 26.96
CA SER A 490 -6.17 -0.29 28.13
C SER A 490 -7.15 -0.29 29.32
N ASP A 491 -6.71 0.18 30.48
CA ASP A 491 -7.55 0.38 31.67
C ASP A 491 -8.49 1.62 31.55
N THR A 492 -8.30 2.42 30.50
CA THR A 492 -9.21 3.52 30.17
C THR A 492 -10.30 3.11 29.17
N SER A 493 -10.23 1.91 28.62
CA SER A 493 -11.23 1.39 27.69
C SER A 493 -12.49 0.90 28.40
N PHE A 494 -13.62 0.94 27.70
CA PHE A 494 -14.89 0.39 28.17
C PHE A 494 -15.64 -0.34 27.06
N ALA A 495 -16.51 -1.26 27.48
CA ALA A 495 -17.35 -2.07 26.61
C ALA A 495 -18.67 -1.32 26.38
N ASP A 496 -18.75 -0.62 25.26
CA ASP A 496 -19.92 0.16 24.84
C ASP A 496 -21.02 -0.79 24.33
N LEU A 497 -22.14 -0.87 25.05
CA LEU A 497 -23.21 -1.83 24.81
C LEU A 497 -24.28 -1.30 23.86
N ASP A 498 -24.51 0.01 23.82
CA ASP A 498 -25.60 0.63 23.06
C ASP A 498 -25.12 1.36 21.79
N GLY A 499 -23.80 1.54 21.66
CA GLY A 499 -23.14 2.13 20.51
C GLY A 499 -23.19 3.66 20.50
N ASP A 500 -23.41 4.31 21.64
CA ASP A 500 -23.39 5.77 21.77
C ASP A 500 -22.00 6.34 22.08
N ALA A 501 -21.03 5.44 22.28
CA ALA A 501 -19.64 5.71 22.62
C ALA A 501 -19.45 6.53 23.89
N LYS A 502 -20.38 6.44 24.87
CA LYS A 502 -20.28 7.04 26.21
C LYS A 502 -20.37 5.97 27.28
N LEU A 503 -19.57 6.15 28.33
CA LEU A 503 -19.58 5.23 29.46
C LEU A 503 -20.87 5.40 30.29
N ASP A 504 -21.73 4.40 30.23
CA ASP A 504 -22.96 4.31 31.03
C ASP A 504 -22.81 3.47 32.32
N GLU A 505 -23.82 3.53 33.22
CA GLU A 505 -23.77 2.84 34.52
C GLU A 505 -23.76 1.30 34.41
N ASP A 506 -24.30 0.74 33.33
CA ASP A 506 -24.34 -0.69 33.04
C ASP A 506 -23.15 -1.19 32.21
N GLU A 507 -22.25 -0.28 31.84
CA GLU A 507 -21.06 -0.58 31.04
C GLU A 507 -19.83 -0.81 31.90
N TYR A 508 -18.93 -1.65 31.38
CA TYR A 508 -17.76 -2.09 32.12
C TYR A 508 -16.49 -1.46 31.56
N LYS A 509 -15.78 -0.72 32.42
CA LYS A 509 -14.49 -0.10 32.13
C LYS A 509 -13.35 -0.91 32.74
N ASP A 510 -12.50 -1.51 31.90
CA ASP A 510 -11.34 -2.32 32.30
C ASP A 510 -10.46 -2.66 31.07
N ASN A 511 -9.38 -3.40 31.30
CA ASN A 511 -8.59 -4.06 30.25
C ASN A 511 -9.40 -5.20 29.58
N LEU A 512 -10.15 -4.86 28.54
CA LEU A 512 -10.97 -5.80 27.76
C LEU A 512 -10.09 -6.72 26.90
N CYS A 513 -10.39 -8.01 26.89
CA CYS A 513 -9.68 -8.93 25.99
C CYS A 513 -10.18 -8.75 24.55
N VAL A 514 -9.29 -8.43 23.63
CA VAL A 514 -9.63 -8.22 22.19
C VAL A 514 -9.04 -9.28 21.27
N PHE A 515 -8.01 -9.99 21.75
CA PHE A 515 -7.36 -11.06 21.02
C PHE A 515 -7.00 -12.21 21.96
N ALA A 516 -7.38 -13.43 21.57
CA ALA A 516 -7.10 -14.65 22.33
C ALA A 516 -6.68 -15.80 21.42
N ILE A 517 -6.00 -16.79 21.98
CA ILE A 517 -5.61 -18.01 21.27
C ILE A 517 -5.94 -19.25 22.10
N GLN A 518 -6.06 -20.39 21.42
CA GLN A 518 -6.29 -21.69 22.05
C GLN A 518 -5.57 -22.78 21.24
N GLU A 519 -4.92 -23.71 21.91
CA GLU A 519 -4.55 -24.99 21.30
C GLU A 519 -5.68 -25.99 21.57
N TYR A 520 -6.16 -26.65 20.53
CA TYR A 520 -7.30 -27.58 20.63
C TYR A 520 -7.01 -28.85 19.86
N GLY A 521 -6.93 -29.98 20.58
CA GLY A 521 -6.43 -31.22 20.02
C GLY A 521 -5.02 -31.06 19.47
N LYS A 522 -4.83 -31.30 18.17
CA LYS A 522 -3.56 -31.06 17.47
C LYS A 522 -3.49 -29.71 16.77
N GLY A 523 -4.58 -28.95 16.73
CA GLY A 523 -4.71 -27.70 15.98
C GLY A 523 -4.61 -26.46 16.85
N ARG A 524 -4.84 -25.31 16.22
CA ARG A 524 -4.68 -23.99 16.82
C ARG A 524 -5.83 -23.08 16.40
N ILE A 525 -6.31 -22.27 17.33
CA ILE A 525 -7.39 -21.31 17.11
C ILE A 525 -6.96 -19.92 17.56
N ALA A 526 -7.25 -18.92 16.74
CA ALA A 526 -7.09 -17.52 17.05
C ALA A 526 -8.45 -16.81 17.00
N TYR A 527 -8.72 -15.96 17.97
CA TYR A 527 -9.95 -15.18 18.11
C TYR A 527 -9.58 -13.70 18.15
N LEU A 528 -10.10 -12.91 17.22
CA LEU A 528 -9.87 -11.46 17.16
C LEU A 528 -11.22 -10.75 17.06
N GLY A 529 -11.55 -9.87 17.99
CA GLY A 529 -12.85 -9.20 18.01
C GLY A 529 -13.08 -8.15 16.90
N ASP A 530 -12.09 -7.94 16.02
CA ASP A 530 -12.08 -6.96 14.93
C ASP A 530 -11.68 -7.61 13.61
N HIS A 531 -12.64 -7.76 12.70
CA HIS A 531 -12.40 -8.22 11.33
C HIS A 531 -11.81 -7.13 10.42
N GLY A 532 -11.98 -5.86 10.81
CA GLY A 532 -11.51 -4.67 10.13
C GLY A 532 -10.00 -4.54 10.20
N LEU A 533 -9.35 -5.04 11.26
CA LEU A 533 -7.90 -4.97 11.48
C LEU A 533 -7.06 -5.40 10.27
N ILE A 534 -7.54 -6.38 9.48
CA ILE A 534 -6.85 -6.92 8.30
C ILE A 534 -7.49 -6.51 6.95
N MET A 535 -8.48 -5.61 6.95
CA MET A 535 -9.07 -5.03 5.74
C MET A 535 -8.10 -4.09 5.02
N ASN A 536 -8.37 -3.82 3.74
CA ASN A 536 -7.50 -3.00 2.90
C ASN A 536 -7.23 -1.60 3.46
N ASN A 537 -8.19 -0.99 4.15
CA ASN A 537 -8.07 0.34 4.77
C ASN A 537 -7.27 0.34 6.09
N ALA A 538 -7.20 -0.79 6.81
CA ALA A 538 -6.59 -0.87 8.13
C ALA A 538 -5.31 -1.71 8.18
N ILE A 539 -5.08 -2.60 7.22
CA ILE A 539 -3.98 -3.56 7.26
C ILE A 539 -2.60 -2.91 7.36
N SER A 540 -2.42 -1.71 6.77
CA SER A 540 -1.14 -0.99 6.83
C SER A 540 -1.07 0.06 7.92
N ARG A 541 -2.06 0.10 8.81
CA ARG A 541 -2.01 0.91 10.02
C ARG A 541 -1.17 0.18 11.06
N ALA A 542 -0.22 0.91 11.66
CA ALA A 542 0.71 0.39 12.67
C ALA A 542 1.29 -0.99 12.28
N ASP A 543 1.22 -1.98 13.18
CA ASP A 543 1.76 -3.32 12.95
C ASP A 543 0.69 -4.34 12.50
N ASN A 544 -0.50 -3.90 12.06
CA ASN A 544 -1.64 -4.77 11.72
C ASN A 544 -1.29 -5.87 10.70
N ARG A 545 -0.61 -5.53 9.60
CA ARG A 545 -0.14 -6.49 8.58
C ARG A 545 0.78 -7.55 9.16
N GLN A 546 1.76 -7.13 9.96
CA GLN A 546 2.74 -8.03 10.55
C GLN A 546 2.09 -8.94 11.59
N PHE A 547 1.14 -8.41 12.37
CA PHE A 547 0.34 -9.18 13.31
C PHE A 547 -0.49 -10.24 12.61
N GLY A 548 -1.26 -9.87 11.58
CA GLY A 548 -2.07 -10.83 10.82
C GLY A 548 -1.22 -11.93 10.18
N TYR A 549 -0.04 -11.58 9.66
CA TYR A 549 0.92 -12.56 9.16
C TYR A 549 1.46 -13.49 10.26
N ASN A 550 1.78 -12.96 11.44
CA ASN A 550 2.24 -13.78 12.56
C ASN A 550 1.14 -14.73 13.06
N VAL A 551 -0.13 -14.31 13.04
CA VAL A 551 -1.28 -15.19 13.35
C VAL A 551 -1.37 -16.33 12.36
N ILE A 552 -1.33 -16.05 11.05
CA ILE A 552 -1.34 -17.10 10.01
C ILE A 552 -0.17 -18.07 10.17
N ARG A 553 1.05 -17.57 10.44
CA ARG A 553 2.21 -18.43 10.70
C ARG A 553 2.00 -19.33 11.91
N TRP A 554 1.43 -18.80 12.99
CA TRP A 554 1.17 -19.57 14.20
C TRP A 554 0.13 -20.65 13.97
N LEU A 555 -1.00 -20.29 13.36
CA LEU A 555 -2.06 -21.24 12.99
C LEU A 555 -1.55 -22.32 12.03
N GLY A 556 -0.66 -21.93 11.11
CA GLY A 556 -0.02 -22.83 10.16
C GLY A 556 1.12 -23.66 10.75
N LYS A 557 1.48 -23.49 12.03
CA LYS A 557 2.62 -24.16 12.69
C LYS A 557 3.99 -23.86 12.06
N ASP A 558 4.12 -22.70 11.42
CA ASP A 558 5.39 -22.18 10.89
C ASP A 558 6.28 -21.54 11.96
N ILE A 559 5.74 -21.33 13.16
CA ILE A 559 6.48 -20.93 14.35
C ILE A 559 6.29 -21.97 15.46
N GLU A 560 7.39 -22.59 15.88
CA GLU A 560 7.48 -23.47 17.05
C GLU A 560 8.06 -22.68 18.21
N GLU A 561 7.23 -22.25 19.18
CA GLU A 561 7.71 -21.60 20.40
C GLU A 561 6.85 -21.97 21.62
N GLY A 562 7.46 -21.90 22.81
CA GLY A 562 6.88 -22.35 24.08
C GLY A 562 5.73 -21.50 24.62
N ALA A 563 5.12 -21.98 25.71
CA ALA A 563 3.87 -21.45 26.28
C ALA A 563 3.86 -19.91 26.46
N PRO A 564 2.71 -19.24 26.24
CA PRO A 564 2.59 -17.78 26.36
C PRO A 564 3.05 -17.27 27.73
N ARG A 565 4.00 -16.33 27.77
CA ARG A 565 4.55 -15.76 29.03
C ARG A 565 3.76 -14.53 29.49
N ARG A 566 3.82 -14.18 30.78
CA ARG A 566 2.96 -13.14 31.40
C ARG A 566 2.91 -11.82 30.59
N LEU A 567 1.72 -11.22 30.52
CA LEU A 567 1.50 -9.83 30.08
C LEU A 567 2.34 -8.90 30.96
N LYS A 568 3.12 -8.01 30.36
CA LYS A 568 3.76 -6.91 31.11
C LYS A 568 2.68 -5.87 31.37
N LYS A 569 2.46 -5.57 32.65
CA LYS A 569 1.61 -4.45 33.07
C LYS A 569 2.24 -3.13 32.68
#